data_AF-A0A945VTR1-F1
#
_entry.id   AF-A0A945VTR1-F1
#
_cell.length_a   1.000
_cell.length_b   1.000
_cell.length_c   1.000
_cell.angle_alpha   90.00
_cell.angle_beta   90.00
_cell.angle_gamma   90.00
#
_symmetry.space_group_name_H-M   'P 1'
#
loop_
_entity.id
_entity.type
_entity.pdbx_description
1 polymer ?
#
loop_
_entity_poly.entity_id
_entity_poly.type
_entity_poly.pdbx_seq_one_letter_code
_entity_poly.pdbx_strand_id
1 'polypeptide(L)'
;MKQYEAVIEALKQNGGYATLGQLYQDALKVPNCDWKTKTPFASIRRIVQVRDEIFKIRPGLWALESEREKVMEIFSEDKSKPKAREYTHSFYQGLVTEIGNLKGFQTFVPAQDKNRPYAQKKLKDIATLSEFYPFTYPEVLRQAVTIDVTWFNERRFAASFFEIEHSTDIHRSLLKFVELQDFRAEFYIVADAHRKAEFEDKVSLSAFSPIKPFVKFVDYDNIANLHTKMTEVVLAENAVF
;
A
#
# COMPACT_ATOMS: atom_id res chain seq x y z
N MET A 1 0.29 -5.64 -31.92
CA MET A 1 0.52 -6.36 -30.66
C MET A 1 -0.82 -6.70 -30.02
N LYS A 2 -0.96 -7.91 -29.45
CA LYS A 2 -2.14 -8.30 -28.68
C LYS A 2 -2.09 -7.67 -27.28
N GLN A 3 -3.25 -7.45 -26.65
CA GLN A 3 -3.32 -6.78 -25.34
C GLN A 3 -2.51 -7.49 -24.25
N TYR A 4 -2.47 -8.82 -24.22
CA TYR A 4 -1.66 -9.54 -23.24
C TYR A 4 -0.16 -9.35 -23.46
N GLU A 5 0.30 -9.20 -24.70
CA GLU A 5 1.70 -8.93 -25.03
C GLU A 5 2.11 -7.56 -24.50
N ALA A 6 1.21 -6.57 -24.55
CA ALA A 6 1.44 -5.25 -23.97
C ALA A 6 1.54 -5.29 -22.44
N VAL A 7 0.72 -6.11 -21.77
CA VAL A 7 0.83 -6.30 -20.31
C VAL A 7 2.13 -7.00 -19.92
N ILE A 8 2.53 -8.04 -20.68
CA ILE A 8 3.81 -8.71 -20.48
C ILE A 8 4.98 -7.74 -20.70
N GLU A 9 4.91 -6.91 -21.73
CA GLU A 9 5.94 -5.90 -22.01
C GLU A 9 6.03 -4.86 -20.89
N ALA A 10 4.89 -4.39 -20.36
CA ALA A 10 4.87 -3.50 -19.19
C ALA A 10 5.50 -4.15 -17.95
N LEU A 11 5.27 -5.44 -17.71
CA LEU A 11 5.96 -6.18 -16.62
C LEU A 11 7.47 -6.23 -16.86
N LYS A 12 7.93 -6.50 -18.09
CA LYS A 12 9.36 -6.51 -18.44
C LYS A 12 10.01 -5.15 -18.19
N GLN A 13 9.35 -4.07 -18.60
CA GLN A 13 9.82 -2.70 -18.38
C GLN A 13 9.94 -2.35 -16.89
N ASN A 14 9.10 -2.96 -16.05
CA ASN A 14 9.16 -2.85 -14.59
C ASN A 14 10.10 -3.90 -13.93
N GLY A 15 10.96 -4.57 -14.70
CA GLY A 15 11.95 -5.52 -14.17
C GLY A 15 11.40 -6.90 -13.83
N GLY A 16 10.24 -7.27 -14.37
CA GLY A 16 9.62 -8.59 -14.26
C GLY A 16 8.41 -8.67 -13.34
N TYR A 17 8.08 -7.59 -12.61
CA TYR A 17 6.96 -7.53 -11.68
C TYR A 17 6.45 -6.09 -11.55
N ALA A 18 5.17 -5.90 -11.21
CA ALA A 18 4.59 -4.57 -11.07
C ALA A 18 3.31 -4.61 -10.23
N THR A 19 2.96 -3.48 -9.63
CA THR A 19 1.62 -3.31 -9.06
C THR A 19 0.59 -3.23 -10.17
N LEU A 20 -0.66 -3.60 -9.88
CA LEU A 20 -1.73 -3.46 -10.87
C LEU A 20 -1.96 -1.99 -11.29
N GLY A 21 -1.72 -1.04 -10.39
CA GLY A 21 -1.74 0.39 -10.70
C GLY A 21 -0.64 0.80 -11.69
N GLN A 22 0.59 0.29 -11.54
CA GLN A 22 1.66 0.51 -12.52
C GLN A 22 1.29 -0.08 -13.88
N LEU A 23 0.71 -1.29 -13.91
CA LEU A 23 0.26 -1.89 -15.18
C LEU A 23 -0.82 -1.07 -15.87
N TYR A 24 -1.71 -0.41 -15.12
CA TYR A 24 -2.70 0.52 -15.69
C TYR A 24 -2.05 1.73 -16.36
N GLN A 25 -0.91 2.19 -15.84
CA GLN A 25 -0.17 3.31 -16.41
C GLN A 25 0.68 2.88 -17.61
N ASP A 26 1.36 1.75 -17.52
CA ASP A 26 2.45 1.40 -18.43
C ASP A 26 1.97 0.56 -19.62
N ALA A 27 1.04 -0.37 -19.42
CA ALA A 27 0.55 -1.23 -20.50
C ALA A 27 -0.19 -0.42 -21.59
N LEU A 28 -0.80 0.71 -21.23
CA LEU A 28 -1.46 1.61 -22.18
C LEU A 28 -0.47 2.44 -23.01
N LYS A 29 0.77 2.59 -22.55
CA LYS A 29 1.83 3.32 -23.26
C LYS A 29 2.61 2.43 -24.23
N VAL A 30 2.43 1.11 -24.18
CA VAL A 30 3.11 0.17 -25.08
C VAL A 30 2.61 0.41 -26.51
N PRO A 31 3.51 0.71 -27.47
CA PRO A 31 3.12 1.05 -28.83
C PRO A 31 2.51 -0.14 -29.57
N ASN A 32 1.74 0.15 -30.61
CA ASN A 32 1.15 -0.85 -31.52
C ASN A 32 0.20 -1.86 -30.83
N CYS A 33 -0.37 -1.50 -29.68
CA CYS A 33 -1.43 -2.26 -29.01
C CYS A 33 -2.77 -1.53 -29.13
N ASP A 34 -3.77 -2.21 -29.70
CA ASP A 34 -5.13 -1.66 -29.85
C ASP A 34 -6.03 -2.10 -28.68
N TRP A 35 -6.36 -1.16 -27.81
CA TRP A 35 -7.23 -1.34 -26.66
C TRP A 35 -8.69 -1.11 -27.05
N LYS A 36 -9.25 -2.04 -27.85
CA LYS A 36 -10.63 -1.99 -28.40
C LYS A 36 -11.78 -1.91 -27.38
N THR A 37 -11.48 -1.99 -26.08
CA THR A 37 -12.49 -2.04 -25.01
C THR A 37 -12.75 -0.66 -24.44
N LYS A 38 -13.99 -0.35 -24.06
CA LYS A 38 -14.33 0.90 -23.32
C LYS A 38 -13.60 1.02 -21.97
N THR A 39 -13.12 -0.09 -21.42
CA THR A 39 -12.42 -0.15 -20.13
C THR A 39 -11.12 -0.95 -20.24
N PRO A 40 -10.04 -0.37 -20.78
CA PRO A 40 -8.74 -1.05 -20.90
C PRO A 40 -8.24 -1.65 -19.58
N PHE A 41 -8.53 -1.01 -18.45
CA PHE A 41 -8.21 -1.46 -17.10
C PHE A 41 -8.84 -2.81 -16.71
N ALA A 42 -10.08 -3.07 -17.15
CA ALA A 42 -10.74 -4.36 -16.93
C ALA A 42 -10.05 -5.48 -17.76
N SER A 43 -9.60 -5.15 -18.97
CA SER A 43 -8.84 -6.06 -19.82
C SER A 43 -7.49 -6.39 -19.18
N ILE A 44 -6.74 -5.39 -18.69
CA ILE A 44 -5.48 -5.60 -17.97
C ILE A 44 -5.69 -6.50 -16.74
N ARG A 45 -6.71 -6.20 -15.92
CA ARG A 45 -7.04 -6.98 -14.72
C ARG A 45 -7.37 -8.44 -15.05
N ARG A 46 -8.14 -8.67 -16.11
CA ARG A 46 -8.43 -10.03 -16.58
C ARG A 46 -7.17 -10.73 -17.06
N ILE A 47 -6.33 -10.06 -17.84
CA ILE A 47 -5.09 -10.63 -18.40
C ILE A 47 -4.18 -11.16 -17.29
N VAL A 48 -3.90 -10.36 -16.25
CA VAL A 48 -3.01 -10.80 -15.16
C VAL A 48 -3.56 -11.99 -14.38
N GLN A 49 -4.88 -12.20 -14.39
CA GLN A 49 -5.55 -13.29 -13.67
C GLN A 49 -5.64 -14.62 -14.44
N VAL A 50 -5.63 -14.58 -15.78
CA VAL A 50 -5.96 -15.77 -16.62
C VAL A 50 -4.82 -16.26 -17.48
N ARG A 51 -3.69 -15.55 -17.49
CA ARG A 51 -2.54 -15.89 -18.33
C ARG A 51 -1.51 -16.65 -17.51
N ASP A 52 -1.14 -17.84 -17.98
CA ASP A 52 -0.16 -18.69 -17.32
C ASP A 52 1.25 -18.06 -17.29
N GLU A 53 1.51 -17.07 -18.16
CA GLU A 53 2.77 -16.32 -18.14
C GLU A 53 2.88 -15.32 -16.97
N ILE A 54 1.80 -15.11 -16.21
CA ILE A 54 1.72 -14.13 -15.14
C ILE A 54 1.18 -14.81 -13.88
N PHE A 55 1.83 -14.58 -12.74
CA PHE A 55 1.33 -15.04 -11.45
C PHE A 55 1.17 -13.89 -10.45
N LYS A 56 0.21 -14.05 -9.53
CA LYS A 56 0.03 -13.15 -8.39
C LYS A 56 1.10 -13.47 -7.36
N ILE A 57 1.92 -12.49 -6.99
CA ILE A 57 2.84 -12.62 -5.86
C ILE A 57 2.06 -12.44 -4.56
N ARG A 58 1.23 -11.39 -4.50
CA ARG A 58 0.44 -10.99 -3.33
C ARG A 58 -0.65 -9.99 -3.74
N PRO A 59 -1.60 -9.63 -2.87
CA PRO A 59 -2.60 -8.60 -3.17
C PRO A 59 -1.99 -7.33 -3.78
N GLY A 60 -2.36 -7.04 -5.03
CA GLY A 60 -1.90 -5.86 -5.77
C GLY A 60 -0.58 -5.99 -6.52
N LEU A 61 0.15 -7.10 -6.41
CA LEU A 61 1.48 -7.29 -7.02
C LEU A 61 1.54 -8.55 -7.91
N TRP A 62 1.98 -8.39 -9.15
CA TRP A 62 2.00 -9.42 -10.19
C TRP A 62 3.39 -9.55 -10.80
N ALA A 63 3.74 -10.73 -11.31
CA ALA A 63 5.03 -11.00 -11.93
C ALA A 63 4.94 -11.96 -13.10
N LEU A 64 5.98 -11.94 -13.95
CA LEU A 64 6.16 -12.90 -15.01
C LEU A 64 6.63 -14.25 -14.47
N GLU A 65 6.06 -15.32 -15.00
CA GLU A 65 6.45 -16.69 -14.69
C GLU A 65 7.94 -16.95 -14.98
N SER A 66 8.46 -16.36 -16.06
CA SER A 66 9.88 -16.45 -16.44
C SER A 66 10.83 -15.83 -15.42
N GLU A 67 10.34 -14.97 -14.54
CA GLU A 67 11.12 -14.28 -13.50
C GLU A 67 10.84 -14.85 -12.10
N ARG A 68 10.11 -15.98 -12.00
CA ARG A 68 9.63 -16.53 -10.73
C ARG A 68 10.74 -16.70 -9.70
N GLU A 69 11.87 -17.30 -10.06
CA GLU A 69 12.96 -17.56 -9.10
C GLU A 69 13.48 -16.26 -8.46
N LYS A 70 13.83 -15.28 -9.31
CA LYS A 70 14.29 -13.95 -8.89
C LYS A 70 13.25 -13.22 -8.04
N VAL A 71 12.00 -13.22 -8.49
CA VAL A 71 10.89 -12.55 -7.81
C VAL A 71 10.59 -13.20 -6.46
N MET A 72 10.60 -14.53 -6.39
CA MET A 72 10.37 -15.27 -5.15
C MET A 72 11.57 -15.20 -4.20
N GLU A 73 12.79 -14.96 -4.68
CA GLU A 73 13.92 -14.65 -3.80
C GLU A 73 13.72 -13.30 -3.08
N ILE A 74 13.17 -12.30 -3.78
CA ILE A 74 12.88 -10.97 -3.22
C ILE A 74 11.63 -11.01 -2.32
N PHE A 75 10.58 -11.73 -2.74
CA PHE A 75 9.24 -11.66 -2.15
C PHE A 75 8.76 -12.93 -1.46
N SER A 76 9.65 -13.91 -1.21
CA SER A 76 9.33 -15.22 -0.63
C SER A 76 8.27 -15.10 0.47
N GLU A 77 7.23 -15.93 0.47
CA GLU A 77 6.21 -15.93 1.53
C GLU A 77 6.64 -16.75 2.76
N ASP A 78 7.88 -17.25 2.77
CA ASP A 78 8.42 -17.98 3.91
C ASP A 78 8.50 -17.04 5.11
N LYS A 79 7.47 -17.11 5.96
CA LYS A 79 7.36 -16.34 7.19
C LYS A 79 8.54 -16.60 8.13
N SER A 80 9.37 -17.64 7.95
CA SER A 80 10.58 -17.82 8.76
C SER A 80 11.72 -16.88 8.36
N LYS A 81 11.68 -16.28 7.16
CA LYS A 81 12.74 -15.41 6.64
C LYS A 81 12.46 -13.93 7.00
N PRO A 82 13.35 -13.24 7.72
CA PRO A 82 13.16 -11.84 8.11
C PRO A 82 12.94 -10.88 6.93
N LYS A 83 13.66 -11.08 5.81
CA LYS A 83 13.59 -10.23 4.61
C LYS A 83 12.22 -10.24 3.94
N ALA A 84 11.56 -11.40 3.92
CA ALA A 84 10.22 -11.57 3.36
C ALA A 84 9.17 -10.73 4.09
N ARG A 85 9.22 -10.77 5.43
CA ARG A 85 8.31 -10.00 6.30
C ARG A 85 8.51 -8.50 6.12
N GLU A 86 9.77 -8.07 6.11
CA GLU A 86 10.14 -6.66 5.95
C GLU A 86 9.64 -6.11 4.61
N TYR A 87 9.75 -6.89 3.53
CA TYR A 87 9.23 -6.48 2.23
C TYR A 87 7.69 -6.40 2.21
N THR A 88 6.98 -7.36 2.81
CA THR A 88 5.51 -7.27 2.88
C THR A 88 5.04 -6.04 3.61
N HIS A 89 5.69 -5.74 4.73
CA HIS A 89 5.42 -4.54 5.47
C HIS A 89 5.70 -3.28 4.64
N SER A 90 6.88 -3.14 4.02
CA SER A 90 7.19 -1.97 3.18
C SER A 90 6.33 -1.86 1.93
N PHE A 91 5.89 -2.98 1.37
CA PHE A 91 5.00 -3.00 0.22
C PHE A 91 3.65 -2.33 0.53
N TYR A 92 3.01 -2.70 1.64
CA TYR A 92 1.74 -2.08 2.03
C TYR A 92 1.90 -0.67 2.60
N GLN A 93 3.03 -0.34 3.24
CA GLN A 93 3.38 1.05 3.54
C GLN A 93 3.35 1.90 2.25
N GLY A 94 3.94 1.38 1.16
CA GLY A 94 3.97 2.08 -0.11
C GLY A 94 2.60 2.23 -0.76
N LEU A 95 1.77 1.18 -0.78
CA LEU A 95 0.40 1.27 -1.29
C LEU A 95 -0.45 2.30 -0.51
N VAL A 96 -0.37 2.29 0.82
CA VAL A 96 -1.07 3.28 1.67
C VAL A 96 -0.55 4.70 1.40
N THR A 97 0.76 4.86 1.21
CA THR A 97 1.38 6.15 0.86
C THR A 97 0.87 6.66 -0.49
N GLU A 98 0.87 5.82 -1.53
CA GLU A 98 0.34 6.20 -2.84
C GLU A 98 -1.16 6.50 -2.80
N ILE A 99 -1.97 5.73 -2.06
CA ILE A 99 -3.39 6.04 -1.84
C ILE A 99 -3.56 7.43 -1.21
N GLY A 100 -2.75 7.77 -0.20
CA GLY A 100 -2.79 9.09 0.44
C GLY A 100 -2.50 10.21 -0.55
N ASN A 101 -1.47 10.04 -1.38
CA ASN A 101 -1.11 10.99 -2.43
C ASN A 101 -2.24 11.16 -3.46
N LEU A 102 -2.84 10.06 -3.92
CA LEU A 102 -3.95 10.08 -4.87
C LEU A 102 -5.21 10.74 -4.28
N LYS A 103 -5.35 10.77 -2.95
CA LYS A 103 -6.41 11.49 -2.23
C LYS A 103 -6.07 12.96 -1.93
N GLY A 104 -4.90 13.45 -2.34
CA GLY A 104 -4.45 14.81 -2.10
C GLY A 104 -3.91 15.07 -0.69
N PHE A 105 -3.64 14.03 0.10
CA PHE A 105 -2.97 14.20 1.40
C PHE A 105 -1.47 14.33 1.22
N GLN A 106 -0.83 15.04 2.16
CA GLN A 106 0.62 14.96 2.32
C GLN A 106 0.94 13.72 3.17
N THR A 107 1.82 12.86 2.67
CA THR A 107 2.16 11.58 3.27
C THR A 107 3.57 11.58 3.84
N PHE A 108 3.71 10.94 5.00
CA PHE A 108 4.97 10.73 5.70
C PHE A 108 5.18 9.23 5.96
N VAL A 109 6.44 8.79 5.81
CA VAL A 109 6.94 7.48 6.22
C VAL A 109 8.13 7.68 7.17
N PRO A 110 8.20 6.94 8.29
CA PRO A 110 9.26 7.08 9.28
C PRO A 110 10.68 6.93 8.76
N ALA A 111 11.64 7.54 9.46
CA ALA A 111 13.05 7.54 9.05
C ALA A 111 13.68 6.14 8.98
N GLN A 112 13.24 5.22 9.84
CA GLN A 112 13.69 3.82 9.83
C GLN A 112 13.23 3.06 8.58
N ASP A 113 12.13 3.48 7.96
CA ASP A 113 11.51 2.75 6.85
C ASP A 113 11.69 3.45 5.49
N LYS A 114 12.01 4.75 5.48
CA LYS A 114 12.07 5.56 4.24
C LYS A 114 12.95 4.97 3.12
N ASN A 115 13.98 4.18 3.47
CA ASN A 115 14.87 3.56 2.49
C ASN A 115 14.48 2.13 2.09
N ARG A 116 13.43 1.56 2.72
CA ARG A 116 12.92 0.23 2.39
C ARG A 116 12.36 0.21 0.97
N PRO A 117 12.50 -0.93 0.28
CA PRO A 117 12.04 -1.07 -1.09
C PRO A 117 10.50 -1.11 -1.16
N TYR A 118 9.96 -0.50 -2.21
CA TYR A 118 8.56 -0.53 -2.60
C TYR A 118 8.49 -0.65 -4.13
N ALA A 119 8.07 -1.82 -4.63
CA ALA A 119 8.16 -2.15 -6.05
C ALA A 119 9.59 -1.85 -6.58
N GLN A 120 9.72 -0.98 -7.59
CA GLN A 120 11.00 -0.54 -8.17
C GLN A 120 11.58 0.73 -7.53
N LYS A 121 10.96 1.25 -6.47
CA LYS A 121 11.31 2.52 -5.79
C LYS A 121 11.63 2.27 -4.31
N LYS A 122 11.97 3.34 -3.58
CA LYS A 122 11.99 3.37 -2.11
C LYS A 122 10.79 4.14 -1.58
N LEU A 123 10.40 3.90 -0.32
CA LEU A 123 9.29 4.62 0.31
C LEU A 123 9.46 6.14 0.32
N LYS A 124 10.69 6.64 0.53
CA LYS A 124 10.99 8.08 0.45
C LYS A 124 10.76 8.70 -0.92
N ASP A 125 10.78 7.90 -1.99
CA ASP A 125 10.64 8.40 -3.36
C ASP A 125 9.16 8.63 -3.71
N ILE A 126 8.24 8.10 -2.90
CA ILE A 126 6.79 8.27 -3.05
C ILE A 126 6.16 9.08 -1.91
N ALA A 127 6.77 9.13 -0.72
CA ALA A 127 6.31 9.99 0.37
C ALA A 127 6.49 11.47 -0.01
N THR A 128 5.48 12.29 0.27
CA THR A 128 5.54 13.73 -0.08
C THR A 128 6.28 14.57 0.97
N LEU A 129 6.44 14.06 2.19
CA LEU A 129 7.07 14.74 3.31
C LEU A 129 8.35 14.02 3.73
N SER A 130 9.44 14.78 3.81
CA SER A 130 10.71 14.31 4.40
C SER A 130 10.76 14.46 5.91
N GLU A 131 9.92 15.33 6.47
CA GLU A 131 9.87 15.67 7.90
C GLU A 131 8.44 15.60 8.42
N PHE A 132 8.29 15.17 9.67
CA PHE A 132 7.00 15.05 10.34
C PHE A 132 6.55 16.42 10.88
N TYR A 133 5.29 16.80 10.66
CA TYR A 133 4.81 18.09 11.16
C TYR A 133 4.67 18.07 12.70
N PRO A 134 5.13 19.13 13.40
CA PRO A 134 5.02 19.21 14.85
C PRO A 134 3.64 19.74 15.27
N PHE A 135 2.59 18.95 15.09
CA PHE A 135 1.21 19.35 15.38
C PHE A 135 0.80 19.30 16.87
N THR A 136 1.71 18.89 17.75
CA THR A 136 1.45 18.72 19.20
C THR A 136 2.75 18.76 20.02
N TYR A 137 2.69 18.42 21.31
CA TYR A 137 3.79 18.36 22.25
C TYR A 137 4.86 17.33 21.84
N PRO A 138 6.15 17.57 22.15
CA PRO A 138 7.25 16.68 21.81
C PRO A 138 7.05 15.23 22.25
N GLU A 139 6.40 14.98 23.39
CA GLU A 139 6.18 13.64 23.97
C GLU A 139 5.29 12.79 23.07
N VAL A 140 4.20 13.38 22.60
CA VAL A 140 3.22 12.72 21.71
C VAL A 140 3.80 12.60 20.31
N LEU A 141 4.53 13.61 19.83
CA LEU A 141 5.21 13.56 18.52
C LEU A 141 6.23 12.41 18.44
N ARG A 142 6.98 12.14 19.53
CA ARG A 142 7.93 11.02 19.59
C ARG A 142 7.26 9.66 19.36
N GLN A 143 5.99 9.51 19.73
CA GLN A 143 5.21 8.30 19.44
C GLN A 143 4.65 8.34 18.02
N ALA A 144 4.02 9.46 17.64
CA ALA A 144 3.37 9.63 16.34
C ALA A 144 4.32 9.42 15.15
N VAL A 145 5.57 9.90 15.25
CA VAL A 145 6.58 9.77 14.19
C VAL A 145 7.00 8.33 13.90
N THR A 146 6.70 7.40 14.82
CA THR A 146 7.01 5.97 14.67
C THR A 146 5.91 5.19 13.94
N ILE A 147 4.78 5.84 13.64
CA ILE A 147 3.67 5.21 12.93
C ILE A 147 4.03 5.03 11.46
N ASP A 148 3.80 3.82 10.95
CA ASP A 148 4.33 3.35 9.68
C ASP A 148 3.98 4.25 8.48
N VAL A 149 2.76 4.80 8.45
CA VAL A 149 2.37 5.85 7.49
C VAL A 149 1.44 6.85 8.17
N THR A 150 1.67 8.15 7.95
CA THR A 150 0.76 9.22 8.40
C THR A 150 0.33 10.09 7.22
N TRP A 151 -0.96 10.41 7.17
CA TRP A 151 -1.53 11.35 6.22
C TRP A 151 -1.84 12.67 6.91
N PHE A 152 -1.40 13.76 6.32
CA PHE A 152 -1.66 15.14 6.74
C PHE A 152 -2.57 15.83 5.73
N ASN A 153 -3.55 16.57 6.24
CA ASN A 153 -4.41 17.40 5.41
C ASN A 153 -3.69 18.68 4.94
N GLU A 154 -4.35 19.46 4.08
CA GLU A 154 -3.83 20.74 3.56
C GLU A 154 -3.42 21.76 4.64
N ARG A 155 -4.00 21.65 5.84
CA ARG A 155 -3.70 22.50 7.00
C ARG A 155 -2.55 21.96 7.86
N ARG A 156 -1.87 20.90 7.40
CA ARG A 156 -0.74 20.21 8.06
C ARG A 156 -1.12 19.50 9.37
N PHE A 157 -2.41 19.24 9.60
CA PHE A 157 -2.85 18.41 10.72
C PHE A 157 -2.92 16.95 10.30
N ALA A 158 -2.52 16.07 11.21
CA ALA A 158 -2.64 14.63 10.98
C ALA A 158 -4.11 14.24 10.85
N ALA A 159 -4.45 13.64 9.72
CA ALA A 159 -5.81 13.22 9.37
C ALA A 159 -6.00 11.71 9.55
N SER A 160 -4.95 10.91 9.29
CA SER A 160 -5.01 9.46 9.42
C SER A 160 -3.66 8.85 9.75
N PHE A 161 -3.68 7.78 10.53
CA PHE A 161 -2.52 7.02 10.98
C PHE A 161 -2.69 5.55 10.62
N PHE A 162 -1.65 4.92 10.09
CA PHE A 162 -1.70 3.53 9.62
C PHE A 162 -0.54 2.74 10.21
N GLU A 163 -0.86 1.61 10.83
CA GLU A 163 0.11 0.59 11.27
C GLU A 163 -0.07 -0.65 10.40
N ILE A 164 1.01 -1.10 9.76
CA ILE A 164 1.05 -2.24 8.85
C ILE A 164 1.52 -3.48 9.64
N GLU A 165 0.55 -4.25 10.07
CA GLU A 165 0.75 -5.31 11.05
C GLU A 165 0.86 -6.69 10.38
N HIS A 166 2.06 -7.02 9.89
CA HIS A 166 2.32 -8.31 9.23
C HIS A 166 2.65 -9.45 10.20
N SER A 167 3.50 -9.18 11.20
CA SER A 167 3.89 -10.16 12.23
C SER A 167 4.14 -9.53 13.61
N THR A 168 3.93 -8.22 13.72
CA THR A 168 4.05 -7.44 14.95
C THR A 168 2.79 -7.58 15.81
N ASP A 169 2.82 -7.02 17.02
CA ASP A 169 1.73 -7.14 17.99
C ASP A 169 0.74 -5.98 17.83
N ILE A 170 -0.48 -6.29 17.36
CA ILE A 170 -1.58 -5.32 17.18
C ILE A 170 -1.83 -4.52 18.48
N HIS A 171 -1.61 -5.13 19.65
CA HIS A 171 -1.76 -4.43 20.93
C HIS A 171 -0.81 -3.23 21.05
N ARG A 172 0.43 -3.33 20.55
CA ARG A 172 1.40 -2.22 20.58
C ARG A 172 0.99 -1.10 19.64
N SER A 173 0.49 -1.43 18.46
CA SER A 173 -0.06 -0.44 17.52
C SER A 173 -1.24 0.31 18.13
N LEU A 174 -2.15 -0.41 18.81
CA LEU A 174 -3.27 0.22 19.52
C LEU A 174 -2.80 1.15 20.65
N LEU A 175 -1.76 0.80 21.40
CA LEU A 175 -1.18 1.70 22.42
C LEU A 175 -0.67 3.01 21.82
N LYS A 176 -0.02 2.98 20.66
CA LYS A 176 0.39 4.22 19.95
C LYS A 176 -0.81 5.10 19.62
N PHE A 177 -1.95 4.51 19.24
CA PHE A 177 -3.16 5.26 18.93
C PHE A 177 -3.82 5.86 20.17
N VAL A 178 -3.70 5.24 21.35
CA VAL A 178 -4.18 5.82 22.63
C VAL A 178 -3.48 7.14 22.93
N GLU A 179 -2.19 7.26 22.65
CA GLU A 179 -1.43 8.51 22.80
C GLU A 179 -1.93 9.64 21.87
N LEU A 180 -2.76 9.29 20.87
CA LEU A 180 -3.30 10.20 19.86
C LEU A 180 -4.82 10.36 19.93
N GLN A 181 -5.47 9.82 20.97
CA GLN A 181 -6.93 9.77 21.08
C GLN A 181 -7.62 11.14 21.07
N ASP A 182 -6.92 12.20 21.48
CA ASP A 182 -7.45 13.57 21.55
C ASP A 182 -7.49 14.27 20.18
N PHE A 183 -6.89 13.67 19.15
CA PHE A 183 -6.90 14.21 17.79
C PHE A 183 -8.12 13.71 17.01
N ARG A 184 -8.69 14.60 16.20
CA ARG A 184 -9.71 14.23 15.20
C ARG A 184 -9.05 13.55 14.00
N ALA A 185 -8.53 12.35 14.22
CA ALA A 185 -7.86 11.52 13.23
C ALA A 185 -8.48 10.12 13.18
N GLU A 186 -8.31 9.46 12.05
CA GLU A 186 -8.70 8.07 11.85
C GLU A 186 -7.48 7.16 12.06
N PHE A 187 -7.69 5.99 12.68
CA PHE A 187 -6.63 5.03 12.95
C PHE A 187 -6.90 3.73 12.18
N TYR A 188 -5.86 3.17 11.56
CA TYR A 188 -5.98 1.97 10.75
C TYR A 188 -4.94 0.93 11.14
N ILE A 189 -5.41 -0.28 11.42
CA ILE A 189 -4.59 -1.49 11.43
C ILE A 189 -4.73 -2.14 10.06
N VAL A 190 -3.62 -2.20 9.33
CA VAL A 190 -3.55 -2.80 8.00
C VAL A 190 -2.82 -4.13 8.09
N ALA A 191 -3.52 -5.25 7.89
CA ALA A 191 -2.96 -6.57 8.12
C ALA A 191 -3.55 -7.62 7.17
N ASP A 192 -3.10 -8.87 7.29
CA ASP A 192 -3.75 -9.99 6.59
C ASP A 192 -5.13 -10.29 7.22
N ALA A 193 -6.11 -10.65 6.40
CA ALA A 193 -7.49 -10.90 6.82
C ALA A 193 -7.62 -11.91 7.98
N HIS A 194 -6.72 -12.91 8.08
CA HIS A 194 -6.76 -13.87 9.19
C HIS A 194 -6.51 -13.22 10.57
N ARG A 195 -5.89 -12.04 10.62
CA ARG A 195 -5.63 -11.29 11.86
C ARG A 195 -6.82 -10.45 12.33
N LYS A 196 -7.93 -10.44 11.59
CA LYS A 196 -9.10 -9.65 11.94
C LYS A 196 -9.69 -10.04 13.30
N ALA A 197 -9.77 -11.33 13.60
CA ALA A 197 -10.24 -11.81 14.91
C ALA A 197 -9.31 -11.34 16.05
N GLU A 198 -7.98 -11.45 15.85
CA GLU A 198 -6.99 -10.93 16.80
C GLU A 198 -7.19 -9.42 17.04
N PHE A 199 -7.39 -8.64 15.98
CA PHE A 199 -7.70 -7.22 16.09
C PHE A 199 -8.97 -6.95 16.91
N GLU A 200 -10.06 -7.64 16.60
CA GLU A 200 -11.36 -7.49 17.27
C GLU A 200 -11.26 -7.81 18.76
N ASP A 201 -10.55 -8.89 19.11
CA ASP A 201 -10.28 -9.27 20.49
C ASP A 201 -9.47 -8.19 21.22
N LYS A 202 -8.38 -7.72 20.61
CA LYS A 202 -7.49 -6.71 21.23
C LYS A 202 -8.19 -5.36 21.41
N VAL A 203 -8.85 -4.84 20.37
CA VAL A 203 -9.52 -3.52 20.44
C VAL A 203 -10.74 -3.53 21.36
N SER A 204 -11.27 -4.70 21.71
CA SER A 204 -12.38 -4.83 22.66
C SER A 204 -11.98 -4.60 24.13
N LEU A 205 -10.68 -4.67 24.44
CA LEU A 205 -10.17 -4.45 25.80
C LEU A 205 -10.50 -3.04 26.29
N SER A 206 -10.85 -2.91 27.56
CA SER A 206 -11.26 -1.63 28.18
C SER A 206 -10.21 -0.53 28.02
N ALA A 207 -8.92 -0.89 27.99
CA ALA A 207 -7.80 0.02 27.76
C ALA A 207 -7.90 0.79 26.43
N PHE A 208 -8.57 0.22 25.41
CA PHE A 208 -8.73 0.83 24.09
C PHE A 208 -10.12 1.39 23.83
N SER A 209 -11.00 1.40 24.86
CA SER A 209 -12.35 1.96 24.73
C SER A 209 -12.40 3.39 24.18
N PRO A 210 -11.46 4.31 24.51
CA PRO A 210 -11.48 5.66 23.97
C PRO A 210 -11.25 5.74 22.45
N ILE A 211 -10.42 4.84 21.90
CA ILE A 211 -10.05 4.85 20.48
C ILE A 211 -10.91 3.91 19.62
N LYS A 212 -11.57 2.92 20.22
CA LYS A 212 -12.35 1.89 19.52
C LYS A 212 -13.29 2.42 18.41
N PRO A 213 -14.00 3.57 18.56
CA PRO A 213 -14.85 4.10 17.49
C PRO A 213 -14.08 4.61 16.26
N PHE A 214 -12.79 4.94 16.43
CA PHE A 214 -11.95 5.60 15.43
C PHE A 214 -10.90 4.66 14.80
N VAL A 215 -10.75 3.45 15.36
CA VAL A 215 -9.81 2.44 14.83
C VAL A 215 -10.53 1.48 13.90
N LYS A 216 -9.99 1.30 12.70
CA LYS A 216 -10.51 0.40 11.68
C LYS A 216 -9.48 -0.66 11.30
N PHE A 217 -9.95 -1.87 11.04
CA PHE A 217 -9.16 -2.91 10.41
C PHE A 217 -9.37 -2.88 8.90
N VAL A 218 -8.28 -2.94 8.14
CA VAL A 218 -8.33 -3.03 6.68
C VAL A 218 -7.38 -4.13 6.23
N ASP A 219 -7.89 -5.12 5.49
CA ASP A 219 -7.02 -6.16 4.96
C ASP A 219 -6.21 -5.71 3.73
N TYR A 220 -5.18 -6.48 3.44
CA TYR A 220 -4.30 -6.27 2.30
C TYR A 220 -5.00 -6.28 0.93
N ASP A 221 -6.00 -7.13 0.72
CA ASP A 221 -6.75 -7.13 -0.54
C ASP A 221 -7.57 -5.85 -0.70
N ASN A 222 -8.16 -5.33 0.38
CA ASN A 222 -8.87 -4.06 0.39
C ASN A 222 -7.95 -2.87 0.09
N ILE A 223 -6.73 -2.84 0.66
CA ILE A 223 -5.72 -1.82 0.33
C ILE A 223 -5.32 -1.90 -1.15
N ALA A 224 -4.98 -3.10 -1.64
CA ALA A 224 -4.59 -3.29 -3.03
C ALA A 224 -5.70 -2.92 -4.03
N ASN A 225 -6.95 -3.27 -3.71
CA ASN A 225 -8.12 -2.93 -4.51
C ASN A 225 -8.39 -1.44 -4.51
N LEU A 226 -8.29 -0.77 -3.35
CA LEU A 226 -8.48 0.67 -3.25
C LEU A 226 -7.40 1.42 -4.05
N HIS A 227 -6.14 1.03 -3.89
CA HIS A 227 -5.02 1.58 -4.67
C HIS A 227 -5.32 1.49 -6.17
N THR A 228 -5.63 0.29 -6.66
CA THR A 228 -5.93 0.05 -8.08
C THR A 228 -7.10 0.90 -8.59
N LYS A 229 -8.21 0.96 -7.84
CA LYS A 229 -9.39 1.75 -8.22
C LYS A 229 -9.08 3.24 -8.28
N MET A 230 -8.33 3.76 -7.31
CA MET A 230 -7.94 5.18 -7.28
C MET A 230 -7.03 5.50 -8.48
N THR A 231 -6.08 4.63 -8.81
CA THR A 231 -5.24 4.81 -10.01
C THR A 231 -6.07 4.83 -11.28
N GLU A 232 -7.04 3.91 -11.41
CA GLU A 232 -7.97 3.87 -12.55
C GLU A 232 -8.77 5.17 -12.69
N VAL A 233 -9.33 5.69 -11.59
CA VAL A 233 -10.07 6.96 -11.59
C VAL A 233 -9.18 8.13 -12.02
N VAL A 234 -8.01 8.27 -11.42
CA VAL A 234 -7.09 9.39 -11.73
C VAL A 234 -6.61 9.34 -13.19
N LEU A 235 -6.34 8.14 -13.72
CA LEU A 235 -5.98 7.99 -15.13
C LEU A 235 -7.14 8.30 -16.07
N ALA A 236 -8.38 7.94 -15.68
CA ALA A 236 -9.56 8.28 -16.45
C ALA A 236 -9.82 9.79 -16.44
N GLU A 237 -9.64 10.48 -15.31
CA GLU A 237 -9.77 11.94 -15.20
C GLU A 237 -8.73 12.67 -16.06
N ASN A 238 -7.46 12.28 -15.98
CA ASN A 238 -6.36 12.86 -16.78
C ASN A 238 -6.50 12.61 -18.29
N ALA A 239 -7.32 11.64 -18.71
CA ALA A 239 -7.59 11.39 -20.12
C ALA A 239 -8.72 12.29 -20.67
N VAL A 240 -9.50 12.92 -19.79
CA VAL A 240 -10.64 13.77 -20.14
C VAL A 240 -10.30 15.25 -20.04
N PHE A 241 -9.58 15.65 -19.00
CA PHE A 241 -9.21 17.03 -18.69
C PHE A 241 -7.70 17.26 -18.82
#